data_AF-A0A524GII3-F1
#
_entry.id   AF-A0A524GII3-F1
#
_cell.length_a   1.000
_cell.length_b   1.000
_cell.length_c   1.000
_cell.angle_alpha   90.00
_cell.angle_beta   90.00
_cell.angle_gamma   90.00
#
_symmetry.space_group_name_H-M   'P 1'
#
loop_
_entity.id
_entity.type
_entity.pdbx_description
1 polymer ?
#
loop_
_entity_poly.entity_id
_entity_poly.type
_entity_poly.pdbx_seq_one_letter_code
_entity_poly.pdbx_strand_id
1 'polypeptide(L)'
;MMFLYFFIALGGVGAADAGATGGLEALARAGHWDQVLQVAVRRGDQLPLRPEEALVAAHAAQLAGDPKAQAHFLALAVDSPDLGAVARVELAGLVLDEDADRALDLVLDLLG
;
A
#
# COMPACT_ATOMS: atom_id res chain seq x y z
N MET A 1 -15.57 19.17 -6.34
CA MET A 1 -14.53 18.18 -6.68
C MET A 1 -15.02 16.83 -6.20
N MET A 2 -15.30 15.91 -7.12
CA MET A 2 -15.96 14.63 -6.82
C MET A 2 -14.89 13.54 -6.78
N PHE A 3 -14.51 13.08 -5.58
CA PHE A 3 -13.61 11.95 -5.39
C PHE A 3 -14.40 10.66 -5.56
N LEU A 4 -14.03 9.85 -6.55
CA LEU A 4 -14.69 8.60 -6.88
C LEU A 4 -14.30 7.54 -5.84
N TYR A 5 -15.27 7.14 -5.01
CA TYR A 5 -15.18 6.00 -4.10
C TYR A 5 -15.11 4.71 -4.93
N PHE A 6 -13.99 3.99 -4.91
CA PHE A 6 -13.91 2.63 -5.42
C PHE A 6 -13.73 1.66 -4.24
N PHE A 7 -14.84 1.29 -3.61
CA PHE A 7 -14.93 0.17 -2.67
C PHE A 7 -15.29 -1.08 -3.48
N ILE A 8 -14.31 -1.93 -3.79
CA ILE A 8 -14.60 -3.27 -4.34
C ILE A 8 -14.75 -4.23 -3.15
N ALA A 9 -15.96 -4.76 -3.02
CA ALA A 9 -16.27 -5.88 -2.17
C ALA A 9 -15.62 -7.16 -2.71
N LEU A 10 -14.67 -7.74 -1.96
CA LEU A 10 -14.25 -9.13 -2.13
C LEU A 10 -14.78 -9.94 -0.95
N GLY A 11 -16.00 -10.44 -1.15
CA GLY A 11 -16.61 -11.46 -0.31
C GLY A 11 -16.02 -12.83 -0.64
N GLY A 12 -15.21 -13.34 0.28
CA GLY A 12 -15.14 -14.74 0.69
C GLY A 12 -14.42 -15.74 -0.22
N VAL A 13 -13.18 -16.11 0.15
CA VAL A 13 -12.67 -17.50 0.17
C VAL A 13 -11.56 -17.61 1.24
N GLY A 14 -11.65 -18.58 2.16
CA GLY A 14 -10.50 -19.12 2.89
C GLY A 14 -10.39 -18.80 4.39
N ALA A 15 -11.03 -19.63 5.23
CA ALA A 15 -10.99 -19.55 6.69
C ALA A 15 -9.69 -20.08 7.36
N ALA A 16 -8.50 -19.76 6.83
CA ALA A 16 -7.23 -20.31 7.37
C ALA A 16 -6.15 -19.26 7.73
N ASP A 17 -6.43 -17.95 7.64
CA ASP A 17 -5.41 -16.90 7.84
C ASP A 17 -5.85 -15.76 8.78
N ALA A 18 -6.91 -15.98 9.55
CA ALA A 18 -7.66 -14.95 10.27
C ALA A 18 -6.89 -14.18 11.38
N GLY A 19 -5.63 -14.53 11.66
CA GLY A 19 -4.83 -13.88 12.71
C GLY A 19 -3.97 -12.70 12.24
N ALA A 20 -3.51 -12.68 10.99
CA ALA A 20 -2.49 -11.74 10.53
C ALA A 20 -3.07 -10.58 9.70
N THR A 21 -3.87 -10.91 8.68
CA THR A 21 -4.58 -9.98 7.79
C THR A 21 -5.67 -9.21 8.54
N GLY A 22 -6.33 -9.87 9.50
CA GLY A 22 -7.37 -9.25 10.30
C GLY A 22 -6.85 -8.10 11.16
N GLY A 23 -5.56 -8.07 11.52
CA GLY A 23 -5.01 -7.05 12.41
C GLY A 23 -4.93 -5.66 11.77
N LEU A 24 -4.17 -5.53 10.68
CA LEU A 24 -3.98 -4.25 9.98
C LEU A 24 -5.28 -3.78 9.33
N GLU A 25 -6.03 -4.69 8.69
CA GLU A 25 -7.29 -4.35 8.04
C GLU A 25 -8.36 -3.94 9.06
N ALA A 26 -8.48 -4.60 10.22
CA ALA A 26 -9.43 -4.18 11.25
C ALA A 26 -9.06 -2.82 11.85
N LEU A 27 -7.78 -2.55 12.08
CA LEU A 27 -7.32 -1.23 12.54
C LEU A 27 -7.64 -0.14 11.51
N ALA A 28 -7.41 -0.42 10.23
CA ALA A 28 -7.74 0.50 9.13
C ALA A 28 -9.25 0.76 9.06
N ARG A 29 -10.09 -0.29 9.14
CA ARG A 29 -11.56 -0.15 9.16
C ARG A 29 -12.06 0.61 10.39
N ALA A 30 -11.37 0.49 11.52
CA ALA A 30 -11.68 1.24 12.74
C ALA A 30 -11.13 2.69 12.71
N GLY A 31 -10.39 3.07 11.67
CA GLY A 31 -9.79 4.40 11.51
C GLY A 31 -8.55 4.64 12.39
N HIS A 32 -7.95 3.58 12.95
CA HIS A 32 -6.77 3.66 13.81
C HIS A 32 -5.46 3.72 13.00
N TRP A 33 -5.35 4.70 12.10
CA TRP A 33 -4.26 4.82 11.13
C TRP A 33 -2.85 4.93 11.76
N ASP A 34 -2.71 5.66 12.87
CA ASP A 34 -1.43 5.72 13.59
C ASP A 34 -0.99 4.33 14.09
N GLN A 35 -1.95 3.50 14.53
CA GLN A 35 -1.65 2.14 14.97
C GLN A 35 -1.35 1.21 13.81
N VAL A 36 -2.04 1.37 12.67
CA VAL A 36 -1.72 0.67 11.42
C VAL A 36 -0.26 0.90 11.05
N LEU A 37 0.18 2.16 11.02
CA LEU A 37 1.55 2.51 10.65
C LEU A 37 2.58 1.94 11.65
N GLN A 38 2.32 2.05 12.96
CA GLN A 38 3.21 1.48 13.98
C GLN A 38 3.34 -0.04 13.88
N VAL A 39 2.24 -0.74 13.65
CA VAL A 39 2.23 -2.20 13.49
C VAL A 39 2.95 -2.59 12.18
N ALA A 40 2.70 -1.88 11.09
CA ALA A 40 3.32 -2.14 9.80
C ALA A 40 4.83 -1.95 9.83
N VAL A 41 5.33 -0.85 10.42
CA VAL A 41 6.78 -0.60 10.58
C VAL A 41 7.43 -1.71 11.41
N ARG A 42 6.84 -2.04 12.56
CA ARG A 42 7.38 -3.11 13.43
C ARG A 42 7.38 -4.47 12.74
N ARG A 43 6.34 -4.76 11.94
CA ARG A 43 6.23 -6.03 11.21
C ARG A 43 7.18 -6.09 10.03
N GLY A 44 7.37 -5.01 9.29
CA GLY A 44 8.30 -4.97 8.14
C GLY A 44 9.72 -5.42 8.49
N ASP A 45 10.14 -5.17 9.74
CA ASP A 45 11.44 -5.63 10.26
C ASP A 45 11.50 -7.14 10.59
N GLN A 46 10.35 -7.81 10.72
CA GLN A 46 10.24 -9.19 11.25
C GLN A 46 9.64 -10.19 10.26
N LEU A 47 8.68 -9.76 9.44
CA LEU A 47 8.00 -10.55 8.41
C LEU A 47 7.65 -9.65 7.21
N PRO A 48 7.81 -10.15 5.97
CA PRO A 48 7.38 -9.41 4.79
C PRO A 48 5.85 -9.23 4.83
N LEU A 49 5.41 -7.98 4.66
CA LEU A 49 4.00 -7.63 4.54
C LEU A 49 3.43 -8.20 3.24
N ARG A 50 2.15 -8.59 3.26
CA ARG A 50 1.44 -8.90 2.02
C ARG A 50 1.22 -7.62 1.20
N PRO A 51 1.07 -7.70 -0.13
CA PRO A 51 0.84 -6.51 -0.95
C PRO A 51 -0.36 -5.66 -0.51
N GLU A 52 -1.45 -6.28 -0.06
CA GLU A 52 -2.63 -5.58 0.47
C GLU A 52 -2.29 -4.80 1.75
N GLU A 53 -1.57 -5.45 2.67
CA GLU A 53 -1.14 -4.84 3.94
C GLU A 53 -0.15 -3.70 3.69
N ALA A 54 0.72 -3.85 2.69
CA ALA A 54 1.64 -2.82 2.27
C ALA A 54 0.91 -1.59 1.70
N LEU A 55 -0.13 -1.76 0.88
CA LEU A 55 -0.94 -0.63 0.42
C LEU A 55 -1.69 0.07 1.56
N VAL A 56 -2.23 -0.68 2.51
CA VAL A 56 -2.87 -0.11 3.72
C VAL A 56 -1.86 0.68 4.57
N ALA A 57 -0.64 0.15 4.74
CA ALA A 57 0.44 0.82 5.44
C ALA A 57 0.93 2.07 4.71
N ALA A 58 1.03 2.02 3.38
CA ALA A 58 1.36 3.17 2.55
C ALA A 58 0.33 4.29 2.72
N HIS A 59 -0.96 3.97 2.72
CA HIS A 59 -2.00 4.96 2.99
C HIS A 59 -1.91 5.54 4.41
N ALA A 60 -1.62 4.71 5.43
CA ALA A 60 -1.40 5.21 6.78
C ALA A 60 -0.19 6.17 6.85
N ALA A 61 0.90 5.87 6.13
CA ALA A 61 2.07 6.76 6.03
C ALA A 61 1.75 8.07 5.31
N GLN A 62 0.93 8.03 4.25
CA GLN A 62 0.43 9.22 3.56
C GLN A 62 -0.33 10.14 4.53
N LEU A 63 -1.26 9.57 5.32
CA LEU A 63 -2.03 10.33 6.31
C LEU A 63 -1.15 10.93 7.41
N ALA A 64 -0.06 10.25 7.77
CA ALA A 64 0.94 10.75 8.71
C ALA A 64 1.89 11.80 8.11
N GLY A 65 1.83 12.05 6.79
CA GLY A 65 2.73 12.98 6.10
C GLY A 65 4.17 12.46 5.99
N ASP A 66 4.37 11.14 5.94
CA ASP A 66 5.68 10.50 5.78
C ASP A 66 5.84 9.91 4.37
N PRO A 67 6.30 10.71 3.38
CA PRO A 67 6.44 10.25 2.00
C PRO A 67 7.49 9.16 1.85
N LYS A 68 8.49 9.11 2.74
CA LYS A 68 9.54 8.08 2.70
C LYS A 68 8.99 6.73 3.14
N ALA A 69 8.22 6.69 4.22
CA ALA A 69 7.54 5.46 4.64
C ALA A 69 6.49 5.03 3.61
N GLN A 70 5.74 5.98 3.04
CA GLN A 70 4.77 5.70 1.98
C GLN A 70 5.45 5.03 0.77
N ALA A 71 6.53 5.62 0.25
CA ALA A 71 7.27 5.07 -0.88
C ALA A 71 7.85 3.69 -0.56
N HIS A 72 8.35 3.47 0.67
CA HIS A 72 8.86 2.18 1.11
C HIS A 72 7.78 1.09 1.04
N PHE A 73 6.59 1.34 1.58
CA PHE A 73 5.51 0.35 1.57
C PHE A 73 4.96 0.12 0.16
N LEU A 74 4.84 1.15 -0.68
CA LEU A 74 4.43 0.99 -2.08
C LEU A 74 5.41 0.10 -2.84
N ALA A 75 6.71 0.27 -2.61
CA ALA A 75 7.75 -0.56 -3.24
C ALA A 75 7.61 -2.05 -2.89
N LEU A 76 7.03 -2.42 -1.75
CA LEU A 76 6.79 -3.83 -1.40
C LEU A 76 5.65 -4.46 -2.21
N ALA A 77 4.78 -3.65 -2.81
CA ALA A 77 3.61 -4.11 -3.55
C ALA A 77 3.78 -4.08 -5.09
N VAL A 78 4.86 -3.49 -5.62
CA VAL A 78 5.02 -3.28 -7.07
C VAL A 78 5.05 -4.58 -7.88
N ASP A 79 5.61 -5.65 -7.32
CA ASP A 79 5.68 -6.95 -8.01
C ASP A 79 4.40 -7.78 -7.85
N SER A 80 3.38 -7.26 -7.15
CA SER A 80 2.10 -7.95 -7.04
C SER A 80 1.40 -8.03 -8.40
N PRO A 81 0.94 -9.22 -8.83
CA PRO A 81 0.22 -9.37 -10.09
C PRO A 81 -1.11 -8.60 -10.09
N ASP A 82 -1.77 -8.51 -8.93
CA ASP A 82 -3.10 -7.92 -8.81
C ASP A 82 -3.05 -6.43 -8.43
N LEU A 83 -2.03 -6.04 -7.64
CA LEU A 83 -1.94 -4.71 -7.02
C LEU A 83 -0.72 -3.89 -7.45
N GLY A 84 0.19 -4.50 -8.19
CA GLY A 84 1.45 -3.86 -8.59
C GLY A 84 1.24 -2.65 -9.48
N ALA A 85 0.19 -2.64 -10.30
CA ALA A 85 -0.14 -1.48 -11.13
C ALA A 85 -0.49 -0.24 -10.29
N VAL A 86 -1.31 -0.42 -9.25
CA VAL A 86 -1.66 0.66 -8.32
C VAL A 86 -0.43 1.15 -7.57
N ALA A 87 0.38 0.21 -7.06
CA ALA A 87 1.59 0.55 -6.33
C ALA A 87 2.60 1.35 -7.19
N ARG A 88 2.79 0.96 -8.46
CA ARG A 88 3.69 1.68 -9.39
C ARG A 88 3.20 3.10 -9.69
N VAL A 89 1.91 3.29 -9.95
CA VAL A 89 1.35 4.61 -10.25
C VAL A 89 1.47 5.55 -9.05
N GLU A 90 1.10 5.09 -7.86
CA GLU A 90 1.22 5.88 -6.63
C GLU A 90 2.69 6.20 -6.31
N LEU A 91 3.60 5.24 -6.50
CA LEU A 91 5.03 5.46 -6.29
C LEU A 91 5.61 6.43 -7.31
N ALA A 92 5.20 6.35 -8.58
CA ALA A 92 5.62 7.29 -9.61
C ALA A 92 5.18 8.72 -9.27
N GLY A 93 3.95 8.89 -8.77
CA GLY A 93 3.46 10.19 -8.30
C GLY A 93 4.29 10.78 -7.16
N LEU A 94 4.78 9.95 -6.23
CA LEU A 94 5.63 10.41 -5.14
C LEU A 94 7.03 10.85 -5.58
N VAL A 95 7.62 10.15 -6.56
CA VAL A 95 9.01 10.40 -6.96
C VAL A 95 9.13 11.36 -8.14
N LEU A 96 8.02 11.76 -8.77
CA LEU A 96 8.04 12.56 -9.99
C LEU A 96 8.85 13.86 -9.89
N ASP A 97 8.72 14.58 -8.78
CA ASP A 97 9.41 15.87 -8.57
C ASP A 97 10.90 15.68 -8.25
N GLU A 98 11.30 14.50 -7.76
CA GLU A 98 12.68 14.18 -7.37
C GLU A 98 13.46 13.48 -8.48
N ASP A 99 12.81 12.57 -9.20
CA ASP A 99 13.39 11.67 -10.19
C ASP A 99 12.34 11.31 -11.26
N ALA A 100 12.20 12.21 -12.25
CA ALA A 100 11.22 12.07 -13.31
C ALA A 100 11.49 10.87 -14.24
N ASP A 101 12.76 10.49 -14.43
CA ASP A 101 13.12 9.33 -15.25
C ASP A 101 12.66 8.04 -14.57
N ARG A 102 12.91 7.92 -13.26
CA ARG A 102 12.40 6.78 -12.48
C ARG A 102 10.88 6.74 -12.42
N ALA A 103 10.22 7.90 -12.30
CA ALA A 103 8.76 7.97 -12.34
C ALA A 103 8.21 7.47 -13.68
N LEU A 104 8.87 7.84 -14.78
CA LEU A 104 8.51 7.38 -16.12
C LEU A 104 8.70 5.86 -16.27
N ASP A 105 9.83 5.31 -15.84
CA ASP A 105 10.12 3.87 -15.90
C ASP A 105 9.04 3.05 -15.19
N LEU A 106 8.63 3.46 -13.97
CA LEU A 106 7.57 2.81 -13.21
C LEU A 106 6.23 2.74 -13.96
N VAL A 107 5.93 3.75 -14.78
CA VAL A 107 4.67 3.80 -15.55
C VAL A 107 4.81 3.07 -16.89
N LEU A 108 5.97 3.13 -17.55
CA LEU A 108 6.22 2.44 -18.81
C LEU A 108 6.12 0.91 -18.66
N ASP A 109 6.56 0.36 -17.52
CA ASP A 109 6.42 -1.06 -17.20
C ASP A 109 4.96 -1.55 -17.22
N LEU A 110 3.98 -0.64 -17.12
CA LEU A 110 2.55 -0.97 -17.20
C LEU A 110 2.04 -1.12 -18.63
N LEU A 111 2.78 -0.62 -19.63
CA LEU A 111 2.34 -0.52 -21.02
C LEU A 111 2.80 -1.70 -21.89
N GLY A 112 3.76 -2.50 -21.41
CA GLY A 112 4.27 -3.71 -22.08
C GLY A 112 5.50 -3.48 -22.93
#